data_AF-A0A285U8D9-F1
#
_entry.id   AF-A0A285U8D9-F1
#
_cell.length_a   1.000
_cell.length_b   1.000
_cell.length_c   1.000
_cell.angle_alpha   90.00
_cell.angle_beta   90.00
_cell.angle_gamma   90.00
#
_symmetry.space_group_name_H-M   'P 1'
#
loop_
_entity.id
_entity.type
_entity.pdbx_description
1 polymer ?
#
loop_
_entity_poly.entity_id
_entity_poly.type
_entity_poly.pdbx_seq_one_letter_code
_entity_poly.pdbx_strand_id
1 'polypeptide(L)'
;MNEIKKQLLSRIGDTSDRKNRVILNVNANKNPKNQKRNKSPWGYYVTFASFVGIFVIGLFLLPKLMNEQGALNEETPSVVDPVTEPNEEISYYDELKQFFPPDGTVATFKSGDSYTDVETNWLSDRYVQEIIYVKDCVSCSSSSSSSSSSSSSTRTFSNVFRITNEEIQQIYYGDPLEWTIEKLDQRPSLGVQLIGPIEVGTEIGNQKIVAIDAELSIDYGTFSNVIVLEGGADSRTYYVPNYGIVKGDTRGIEGYELVSISFGNKVTENESDYTSLLKSYFFPPENSDAFYIGGFENGGEKAQTKWINDEFVQEITSNGGATIERIYKITDNQIELIYQEMIDGTTPSSKTIEQLNQLPTLEIVMTAPFKVGDTIGEWTVIDTKGEVGTMYNSFSDVLILENKNEDSVTRKYYAKGYGKVKLEFEFYNEETGQYEKSDFNTELSSFGPIMKELEGNIVFRVFEADQLDFQSGDAMENSPKKTKRAILHGRGIDFEGINQLVIENLQNGKYTIYKYRNEAIQFTPKEIEWIDENRLYVIVGYGFGTVTMGGQLYELNITNNSIKPVFENLTEKEEIMSVESNGDGTFTYKKHVYEDDNYSVGHVEEGIITPTNE
;
A
#
# COMPACT_ATOMS: atom_id res chain seq x y z
N MET A 1 -6.01 -9.51 82.24
CA MET A 1 -6.95 -9.59 81.10
C MET A 1 -7.74 -8.29 80.84
N ASN A 2 -7.60 -7.23 81.67
CA ASN A 2 -8.31 -5.95 81.49
C ASN A 2 -7.48 -4.83 80.81
N GLU A 3 -6.15 -4.89 80.83
CA GLU A 3 -5.29 -3.92 80.12
C GLU A 3 -5.38 -4.05 78.58
N ILE A 4 -5.38 -5.29 78.07
CA ILE A 4 -5.42 -5.58 76.63
C ILE A 4 -6.75 -5.10 76.02
N LYS A 5 -7.86 -5.22 76.78
CA LYS A 5 -9.19 -4.77 76.34
C LYS A 5 -9.29 -3.24 76.28
N LYS A 6 -8.59 -2.53 77.19
CA LYS A 6 -8.49 -1.06 77.16
C LYS A 6 -7.63 -0.56 75.98
N GLN A 7 -6.54 -1.24 75.66
CA GLN A 7 -5.69 -0.88 74.52
C GLN A 7 -6.35 -1.18 73.16
N LEU A 8 -7.20 -2.20 73.07
CA LEU A 8 -7.99 -2.50 71.86
C LEU A 8 -9.11 -1.47 71.64
N LEU A 9 -9.79 -1.03 72.70
CA LEU A 9 -10.87 -0.04 72.60
C LEU A 9 -10.35 1.39 72.35
N SER A 10 -9.10 1.72 72.69
CA SER A 10 -8.51 3.03 72.34
C SER A 10 -7.95 3.09 70.93
N ARG A 11 -7.66 1.94 70.29
CA ARG A 11 -7.20 1.85 68.89
C ARG A 11 -8.34 1.76 67.88
N ILE A 12 -9.51 1.30 68.31
CA ILE A 12 -10.73 1.36 67.50
C ILE A 12 -11.36 2.72 67.75
N GLY A 13 -10.81 3.74 67.08
CA GLY A 13 -11.37 5.09 67.08
C GLY A 13 -12.85 5.08 66.69
N ASP A 14 -13.58 6.06 67.20
CA ASP A 14 -15.03 6.20 67.08
C ASP A 14 -15.51 5.96 65.63
N THR A 15 -16.12 4.80 65.41
CA THR A 15 -16.61 4.37 64.10
C THR A 15 -17.87 5.13 63.66
N SER A 16 -18.44 5.99 64.51
CA SER A 16 -19.61 6.79 64.16
C SER A 16 -19.32 7.77 63.02
N ASP A 17 -18.12 8.36 62.97
CA ASP A 17 -17.68 9.24 61.87
C ASP A 17 -17.44 8.50 60.55
N ARG A 18 -17.07 7.22 60.62
CA ARG A 18 -16.89 6.38 59.42
C ARG A 18 -18.25 5.91 58.90
N LYS A 19 -19.18 5.56 59.80
CA LYS A 19 -20.56 5.24 59.46
C LYS A 19 -21.29 6.45 58.86
N ASN A 20 -21.10 7.64 59.43
CA ASN A 20 -21.70 8.88 58.91
C ASN A 20 -21.08 9.29 57.57
N ARG A 21 -19.77 9.10 57.35
CA ARG A 21 -19.15 9.30 56.01
C ARG A 21 -19.65 8.33 54.96
N VAL A 22 -19.84 7.06 55.30
CA VAL A 22 -20.37 6.06 54.36
C VAL A 22 -21.85 6.35 54.06
N ILE A 23 -22.64 6.75 55.05
CA ILE A 23 -24.04 7.15 54.84
C ILE A 23 -24.12 8.45 54.01
N LEU A 24 -23.24 9.43 54.25
CA LEU A 24 -23.16 10.66 53.44
C LEU A 24 -22.75 10.36 51.99
N ASN A 25 -21.76 9.49 51.76
CA ASN A 25 -21.34 9.12 50.40
C ASN A 25 -22.39 8.26 49.68
N VAL A 26 -23.10 7.38 50.37
CA VAL A 26 -24.18 6.57 49.79
C VAL A 26 -25.41 7.42 49.49
N ASN A 27 -25.70 8.45 50.30
CA ASN A 27 -26.79 9.39 50.04
C ASN A 27 -26.41 10.44 48.97
N ALA A 28 -25.14 10.84 48.87
CA ALA A 28 -24.63 11.68 47.78
C ALA A 28 -24.68 10.97 46.42
N ASN A 29 -24.45 9.65 46.38
CA ASN A 29 -24.52 8.85 45.14
C ASN A 29 -25.94 8.35 44.78
N LYS A 30 -26.96 8.61 45.60
CA LYS A 30 -28.36 8.21 45.32
C LYS A 30 -29.24 9.30 44.74
N ASN A 31 -28.70 10.48 44.39
CA ASN A 31 -29.47 11.50 43.68
C ASN A 31 -28.58 12.52 42.95
N PRO A 32 -28.29 12.33 41.65
CA PRO A 32 -28.31 13.43 40.71
C PRO A 32 -29.69 13.41 40.05
N LYS A 33 -30.58 14.29 40.54
CA LYS A 33 -31.66 14.81 39.70
C LYS A 33 -30.99 15.60 38.57
N ASN A 34 -30.57 14.89 37.52
CA ASN A 34 -30.23 15.50 36.26
C ASN A 34 -31.49 16.16 35.73
N GLN A 35 -31.51 17.49 35.80
CA GLN A 35 -32.35 18.31 34.94
C GLN A 35 -32.10 17.82 33.51
N LYS A 36 -33.13 17.24 32.89
CA LYS A 36 -33.21 17.07 31.44
C LYS A 36 -33.13 18.46 30.80
N ARG A 37 -31.92 18.96 30.55
CA ARG A 37 -31.70 19.88 29.46
C ARG A 37 -31.82 19.03 28.20
N ASN A 38 -32.93 19.20 27.47
CA ASN A 38 -33.03 18.77 26.09
C ASN A 38 -31.88 19.43 25.31
N LYS A 39 -30.73 18.75 25.20
CA LYS A 39 -29.80 19.02 24.12
C LYS A 39 -30.53 18.59 22.87
N SER A 40 -31.02 19.60 22.14
CA SER A 40 -31.59 19.39 20.83
C SER A 40 -30.54 18.68 19.95
N PRO A 41 -30.90 17.59 19.25
CA PRO A 41 -29.98 16.92 18.34
C PRO A 41 -29.57 17.81 17.16
N TRP A 42 -30.15 19.01 17.02
CA TRP A 42 -29.83 19.98 15.98
C TRP A 42 -28.35 20.37 15.89
N GLY A 43 -27.58 20.36 16.98
CA GLY A 43 -26.17 20.76 16.91
C GLY A 43 -25.36 19.89 15.95
N TYR A 44 -25.59 18.58 15.97
CA TYR A 44 -24.89 17.61 15.10
C TYR A 44 -25.39 17.69 13.66
N TYR A 45 -26.70 17.89 13.46
CA TYR A 45 -27.29 18.03 12.13
C TYR A 45 -26.98 19.37 11.45
N VAL A 46 -26.73 20.45 12.21
CA VAL A 46 -26.39 21.76 11.65
C VAL A 46 -24.95 21.77 11.14
N THR A 47 -24.01 21.12 11.82
CA THR A 47 -22.61 20.96 11.34
C THR A 47 -22.54 19.99 10.15
N PHE A 48 -23.32 18.91 10.17
CA PHE A 48 -23.45 17.97 9.06
C PHE A 48 -24.11 18.62 7.82
N ALA A 49 -25.18 19.40 8.00
CA ALA A 49 -25.87 20.08 6.89
C ALA A 49 -25.07 21.25 6.30
N SER A 50 -24.18 21.90 7.07
CA SER A 50 -23.30 22.95 6.53
C SER A 50 -22.16 22.39 5.70
N PHE A 51 -21.64 21.20 6.01
CA PHE A 51 -20.65 20.50 5.19
C PHE A 51 -21.23 19.93 3.89
N VAL A 52 -22.40 19.27 3.95
CA VAL A 52 -23.13 18.86 2.73
C VAL A 52 -23.51 20.09 1.91
N GLY A 53 -23.85 21.21 2.55
CA GLY A 53 -24.13 22.47 1.88
C GLY A 53 -22.94 23.03 1.08
N ILE A 54 -21.72 23.01 1.61
CA ILE A 54 -20.53 23.52 0.91
C ILE A 54 -20.14 22.61 -0.26
N PHE A 55 -20.24 21.29 -0.10
CA PHE A 55 -19.96 20.31 -1.15
C PHE A 55 -21.01 20.35 -2.28
N VAL A 56 -22.29 20.53 -1.92
CA VAL A 56 -23.41 20.63 -2.87
C VAL A 56 -23.45 22.01 -3.57
N ILE A 57 -23.10 23.11 -2.89
CA ILE A 57 -23.04 24.44 -3.52
C ILE A 57 -21.90 24.53 -4.55
N GLY A 58 -20.78 23.81 -4.34
CA GLY A 58 -19.74 23.64 -5.35
C GLY A 58 -20.23 22.90 -6.61
N LEU A 59 -21.09 21.89 -6.44
CA LEU A 59 -21.65 21.09 -7.54
C LEU A 59 -22.80 21.79 -8.30
N PHE A 60 -23.58 22.68 -7.66
CA PHE A 60 -24.74 23.33 -8.29
C PHE A 60 -24.44 24.65 -9.02
N LEU A 61 -23.22 25.20 -8.93
CA LEU A 61 -22.84 26.42 -9.67
C LEU A 61 -22.20 26.16 -11.05
N LEU A 62 -21.94 24.90 -11.42
CA LEU A 62 -21.30 24.53 -12.69
C LEU A 62 -22.24 24.09 -13.85
N PRO A 63 -23.48 23.59 -13.66
CA PRO A 63 -24.31 23.19 -14.79
C PRO A 63 -25.21 24.34 -15.25
N LYS A 64 -24.60 25.42 -15.75
CA LYS A 64 -25.33 26.44 -16.55
C LYS A 64 -24.61 26.92 -17.81
N LEU A 65 -23.46 26.34 -18.15
CA LEU A 65 -22.68 26.75 -19.33
C LEU A 65 -22.60 25.73 -20.47
N MET A 66 -23.15 24.51 -20.33
CA MET A 66 -23.11 23.52 -21.40
C MET A 66 -24.45 22.81 -21.56
N ASN A 67 -25.35 23.43 -22.31
CA ASN A 67 -26.40 22.69 -23.01
C ASN A 67 -26.79 23.44 -24.27
N GLU A 68 -26.13 23.17 -25.39
CA GLU A 68 -26.72 23.28 -26.72
C GLU A 68 -25.84 22.56 -27.76
N GLN A 69 -26.51 21.78 -28.62
CA GLN A 69 -26.01 20.97 -29.75
C GLN A 69 -25.58 19.54 -29.37
N GLY A 70 -26.12 18.47 -29.93
CA GLY A 70 -27.09 18.30 -31.01
C GLY A 70 -27.05 16.82 -31.39
N ALA A 71 -28.23 16.18 -31.42
CA ALA A 71 -28.38 14.75 -31.67
C ALA A 71 -27.87 14.34 -33.07
N LEU A 72 -27.14 13.22 -33.13
CA LEU A 72 -26.85 12.50 -34.37
C LEU A 72 -27.07 11.00 -34.16
N ASN A 73 -27.66 10.41 -35.20
CA ASN A 73 -28.34 9.12 -35.28
C ASN A 73 -27.49 7.89 -34.88
N GLU A 74 -28.11 6.97 -34.15
CA GLU A 74 -27.66 5.58 -34.02
C GLU A 74 -28.05 4.77 -35.27
N GLU A 75 -27.07 4.13 -35.90
CA GLU A 75 -27.28 2.97 -36.77
C GLU A 75 -26.78 1.72 -36.05
N THR A 76 -27.61 0.68 -36.07
CA THR A 76 -27.39 -0.64 -35.46
C THR A 76 -26.31 -1.43 -36.20
N PRO A 77 -25.29 -1.99 -35.52
CA PRO A 77 -24.34 -2.87 -36.18
C PRO A 77 -24.88 -4.30 -36.30
N SER A 78 -24.67 -4.87 -37.49
CA SER A 78 -24.96 -6.25 -37.84
C SER A 78 -23.98 -7.22 -37.19
N VAL A 79 -24.51 -8.33 -36.67
CA VAL A 79 -23.80 -9.50 -36.14
C VAL A 79 -22.83 -10.05 -37.20
N VAL A 80 -21.53 -10.05 -36.88
CA VAL A 80 -20.47 -10.71 -37.64
C VAL A 80 -20.01 -11.93 -36.85
N ASP A 81 -19.93 -13.09 -37.52
CA ASP A 81 -19.49 -14.37 -36.95
C ASP A 81 -18.07 -14.29 -36.36
N PRO A 82 -17.76 -15.08 -35.31
CA PRO A 82 -16.52 -14.97 -34.56
C PRO A 82 -15.33 -15.37 -35.42
N VAL A 83 -14.49 -14.37 -35.73
CA VAL A 83 -13.13 -14.57 -36.22
C VAL A 83 -12.32 -15.18 -35.08
N THR A 84 -11.74 -16.35 -35.31
CA THR A 84 -10.79 -16.95 -34.37
C THR A 84 -9.58 -16.04 -34.28
N GLU A 85 -9.42 -15.34 -33.16
CA GLU A 85 -8.29 -14.44 -32.95
C GLU A 85 -6.98 -15.24 -32.96
N PRO A 86 -5.93 -14.75 -33.64
CA PRO A 86 -4.61 -15.34 -33.52
C PRO A 86 -4.15 -15.19 -32.07
N ASN A 87 -3.63 -16.26 -31.46
CA ASN A 87 -2.98 -16.26 -30.15
C ASN A 87 -2.07 -15.03 -30.04
N GLU A 88 -2.44 -14.05 -29.22
CA GLU A 88 -1.56 -12.94 -28.88
C GLU A 88 -0.31 -13.52 -28.21
N GLU A 89 0.85 -13.21 -28.78
CA GLU A 89 2.14 -13.62 -28.24
C GLU A 89 2.32 -12.89 -26.89
N ILE A 90 2.27 -13.64 -25.79
CA ILE A 90 2.36 -13.10 -24.44
C ILE A 90 3.75 -12.44 -24.29
N SER A 91 3.77 -11.13 -24.06
CA SER A 91 4.99 -10.37 -23.82
C SER A 91 5.27 -10.26 -22.32
N TYR A 92 6.44 -10.70 -21.87
CA TYR A 92 6.90 -10.57 -20.47
C TYR A 92 7.73 -9.30 -20.24
N TYR A 93 7.71 -8.38 -21.20
CA TYR A 93 8.57 -7.20 -21.18
C TYR A 93 8.38 -6.33 -19.94
N ASP A 94 7.14 -5.99 -19.58
CA ASP A 94 6.84 -5.14 -18.42
C ASP A 94 7.18 -5.85 -17.09
N GLU A 95 6.96 -7.16 -17.04
CA GLU A 95 7.34 -7.99 -15.88
C GLU A 95 8.86 -8.04 -15.69
N LEU A 96 9.65 -8.05 -16.77
CA LEU A 96 11.11 -8.02 -16.67
C LEU A 96 11.64 -6.62 -16.37
N LYS A 97 11.00 -5.58 -16.90
CA LYS A 97 11.37 -4.17 -16.71
C LYS A 97 11.45 -3.79 -15.22
N GLN A 98 10.56 -4.34 -14.40
CA GLN A 98 10.50 -4.06 -12.97
C GLN A 98 11.76 -4.51 -12.20
N PHE A 99 12.66 -5.33 -12.75
CA PHE A 99 13.88 -5.74 -12.03
C PHE A 99 15.03 -4.72 -12.07
N PHE A 100 14.77 -3.54 -12.61
CA PHE A 100 15.66 -2.39 -12.51
C PHE A 100 14.98 -1.28 -11.72
N PRO A 101 15.73 -0.53 -10.89
CA PRO A 101 15.20 0.68 -10.30
C PRO A 101 14.77 1.72 -11.34
N PRO A 102 13.93 2.69 -10.95
CA PRO A 102 13.66 3.88 -11.78
C PRO A 102 14.94 4.61 -12.19
N ASP A 103 14.85 5.38 -13.27
CA ASP A 103 15.96 6.18 -13.80
C ASP A 103 16.58 7.12 -12.76
N GLY A 104 17.90 7.23 -12.82
CA GLY A 104 18.79 7.97 -11.92
C GLY A 104 18.81 7.48 -10.46
N THR A 105 18.17 6.36 -10.13
CA THR A 105 18.25 5.76 -8.79
C THR A 105 19.69 5.44 -8.40
N VAL A 106 20.10 5.86 -7.20
CA VAL A 106 21.40 5.51 -6.60
C VAL A 106 21.16 4.60 -5.39
N ALA A 107 21.60 3.36 -5.51
CA ALA A 107 21.58 2.35 -4.45
C ALA A 107 22.97 2.21 -3.83
N THR A 108 23.07 2.26 -2.50
CA THR A 108 24.32 2.03 -1.77
C THR A 108 24.29 0.65 -1.14
N PHE A 109 25.30 -0.14 -1.47
CA PHE A 109 25.52 -1.48 -0.94
C PHE A 109 26.72 -1.50 0.00
N LYS A 110 26.60 -2.27 1.07
CA LYS A 110 27.67 -2.54 2.03
C LYS A 110 28.15 -3.97 1.85
N SER A 111 29.47 -4.15 1.78
CA SER A 111 30.13 -5.46 1.79
C SER A 111 31.32 -5.41 2.74
N GLY A 112 31.17 -6.04 3.90
CA GLY A 112 32.09 -5.85 5.03
C GLY A 112 32.19 -4.38 5.44
N ASP A 113 33.40 -3.84 5.38
CA ASP A 113 33.71 -2.42 5.67
C ASP A 113 33.69 -1.53 4.41
N SER A 114 33.34 -2.07 3.24
CA SER A 114 33.34 -1.34 1.97
C SER A 114 31.93 -0.94 1.54
N TYR A 115 31.82 0.19 0.84
CA TYR A 115 30.57 0.70 0.28
C TYR A 115 30.68 0.86 -1.23
N THR A 116 29.63 0.48 -1.93
CA THR A 116 29.52 0.59 -3.38
C THR A 116 28.22 1.30 -3.71
N ASP A 117 28.30 2.39 -4.47
CA ASP A 117 27.10 3.06 -4.99
C ASP A 117 26.84 2.51 -6.40
N VAL A 118 25.58 2.25 -6.73
CA VAL A 118 25.12 1.82 -8.06
C VAL A 118 24.08 2.81 -8.54
N GLU A 119 24.38 3.52 -9.62
CA GLU A 119 23.49 4.47 -10.28
C GLU A 119 22.83 3.83 -11.50
N THR A 120 21.50 3.76 -11.51
CA THR A 120 20.71 3.21 -12.62
C THR A 120 20.41 4.32 -13.62
N ASN A 121 20.69 4.10 -14.91
CA ASN A 121 20.42 5.03 -16.00
C ASN A 121 19.68 4.30 -17.13
N TRP A 122 18.42 4.65 -17.39
CA TRP A 122 17.66 4.15 -18.53
C TRP A 122 18.08 4.91 -19.80
N LEU A 123 18.68 4.19 -20.74
CA LEU A 123 19.13 4.74 -22.02
C LEU A 123 18.00 4.77 -23.06
N SER A 124 17.02 3.88 -22.89
CA SER A 124 15.68 3.88 -23.51
C SER A 124 14.85 2.82 -22.80
N ASP A 125 13.60 2.61 -23.21
CA ASP A 125 12.76 1.55 -22.62
C ASP A 125 13.43 0.17 -22.62
N ARG A 126 14.26 -0.15 -23.62
CA ARG A 126 14.86 -1.48 -23.79
C ARG A 126 16.27 -1.61 -23.21
N TYR A 127 16.87 -0.52 -22.74
CA TYR A 127 18.29 -0.50 -22.36
C TYR A 127 18.51 0.22 -21.04
N VAL A 128 19.15 -0.47 -20.10
CA VAL A 128 19.52 0.06 -18.79
C VAL A 128 21.03 0.01 -18.62
N GLN A 129 21.62 1.07 -18.10
CA GLN A 129 23.01 1.13 -17.68
C GLN A 129 23.10 1.29 -16.17
N GLU A 130 23.83 0.41 -15.50
CA GLU A 130 24.17 0.58 -14.09
C GLU A 130 25.63 1.05 -13.99
N ILE A 131 25.87 2.21 -13.38
CA ILE A 131 27.20 2.76 -13.13
C ILE A 131 27.56 2.48 -11.67
N ILE A 132 28.68 1.79 -11.47
CA ILE A 132 29.09 1.26 -10.18
C ILE A 132 30.32 2.04 -9.70
N TYR A 133 30.19 2.69 -8.53
CA TYR A 133 31.23 3.47 -7.88
C TYR A 133 31.72 2.74 -6.63
N VAL A 134 32.93 2.17 -6.70
CA VAL A 134 33.54 1.47 -5.56
C VAL A 134 34.35 2.47 -4.75
N LYS A 135 33.96 2.67 -3.49
CA LYS A 135 34.67 3.52 -2.53
C LYS A 135 35.62 2.66 -1.70
N ASP A 136 36.93 2.85 -1.90
CA ASP A 136 37.95 2.17 -1.09
C ASP A 136 37.84 2.59 0.39
N CYS A 137 37.83 1.62 1.30
CA CYS A 137 37.73 1.87 2.73
C CYS A 137 39.01 2.53 3.29
N VAL A 138 38.88 3.77 3.78
CA VAL A 138 40.00 4.60 4.23
C VAL A 138 40.68 4.04 5.51
N SER A 139 39.95 3.28 6.34
CA SER A 139 40.46 2.73 7.61
C SER A 139 41.23 1.40 7.47
N CYS A 140 41.19 0.73 6.32
CA CYS A 140 41.88 -0.55 6.08
C CYS A 140 43.41 -0.42 5.91
N SER A 141 43.96 0.80 5.92
CA SER A 141 45.40 1.06 5.74
C SER A 141 46.25 0.96 7.02
N SER A 142 45.68 0.57 8.16
CA SER A 142 46.31 0.75 9.48
C SER A 142 47.38 -0.28 9.92
N SER A 143 47.95 -1.09 9.04
CA SER A 143 48.99 -2.07 9.44
C SER A 143 50.31 -2.06 8.66
N SER A 144 50.61 -1.05 7.84
CA SER A 144 51.97 -0.87 7.33
C SER A 144 52.46 0.57 7.49
N SER A 145 53.44 0.75 8.37
CA SER A 145 54.14 1.99 8.66
C SER A 145 55.04 2.41 7.50
N SER A 146 54.45 3.02 6.47
CA SER A 146 55.21 3.86 5.54
C SER A 146 54.34 5.01 5.04
N SER A 147 54.73 6.22 5.44
CA SER A 147 54.13 7.49 5.07
C SER A 147 54.22 7.74 3.56
N SER A 148 53.15 7.44 2.84
CA SER A 148 52.88 7.98 1.51
C SER A 148 51.41 8.34 1.42
N SER A 149 51.11 9.60 1.12
CA SER A 149 49.77 10.14 0.89
C SER A 149 49.08 9.38 -0.26
N SER A 150 48.30 8.36 0.08
CA SER A 150 47.46 7.63 -0.87
C SER A 150 46.18 8.43 -1.10
N SER A 151 46.08 9.07 -2.27
CA SER A 151 44.81 9.57 -2.80
C SER A 151 43.84 8.39 -2.96
N SER A 152 42.66 8.45 -2.34
CA SER A 152 41.62 7.45 -2.54
C SER A 152 41.20 7.45 -4.01
N SER A 153 41.57 6.41 -4.76
CA SER A 153 41.14 6.26 -6.15
C SER A 153 39.78 5.57 -6.18
N THR A 154 38.71 6.32 -6.40
CA THR A 154 37.41 5.71 -6.72
C THR A 154 37.52 4.97 -8.05
N ARG A 155 37.16 3.69 -8.07
CA ARG A 155 37.05 2.92 -9.31
C ARG A 155 35.60 2.98 -9.78
N THR A 156 35.42 3.20 -11.08
CA THR A 156 34.09 3.26 -11.69
C THR A 156 34.03 2.30 -12.87
N PHE A 157 32.97 1.51 -12.94
CA PHE A 157 32.65 0.65 -14.07
C PHE A 157 31.15 0.70 -14.35
N SER A 158 30.72 0.14 -15.48
CA SER A 158 29.31 0.10 -15.86
C SER A 158 28.92 -1.26 -16.42
N ASN A 159 27.70 -1.67 -16.09
CA ASN A 159 26.97 -2.73 -16.77
C ASN A 159 25.97 -2.09 -17.74
N VAL A 160 25.74 -2.70 -18.90
CA VAL A 160 24.60 -2.34 -19.76
C VAL A 160 23.79 -3.59 -20.04
N PHE A 161 22.48 -3.47 -19.86
CA PHE A 161 21.50 -4.52 -20.05
C PHE A 161 20.55 -4.17 -21.19
N ARG A 162 20.12 -5.21 -21.92
CA ARG A 162 19.08 -5.18 -22.94
C ARG A 162 17.90 -5.99 -22.43
N ILE A 163 16.71 -5.40 -22.43
CA ILE A 163 15.46 -6.04 -22.06
C ILE A 163 14.71 -6.42 -23.35
N THR A 164 14.33 -7.68 -23.46
CA THR A 164 13.50 -8.22 -24.55
C THR A 164 12.16 -8.68 -23.99
N ASN A 165 11.29 -9.21 -24.86
CA ASN A 165 10.00 -9.77 -24.41
C ASN A 165 10.16 -11.07 -23.58
N GLU A 166 11.35 -11.67 -23.57
CA GLU A 166 11.60 -12.98 -22.95
C GLU A 166 12.71 -12.93 -21.90
N GLU A 167 13.65 -11.99 -21.97
CA GLU A 167 14.83 -12.01 -21.11
C GLU A 167 15.53 -10.67 -20.91
N ILE A 168 16.30 -10.59 -19.83
CA ILE A 168 17.27 -9.54 -19.55
C ILE A 168 18.67 -10.05 -19.91
N GLN A 169 19.33 -9.37 -20.84
CA GLN A 169 20.67 -9.73 -21.31
C GLN A 169 21.69 -8.66 -20.87
N GLN A 170 22.80 -9.06 -20.26
CA GLN A 170 23.95 -8.16 -20.12
C GLN A 170 24.69 -8.08 -21.46
N ILE A 171 24.91 -6.88 -21.99
CA ILE A 171 25.56 -6.66 -23.30
C ILE A 171 26.89 -5.90 -23.20
N TYR A 172 27.20 -5.35 -22.02
CA TYR A 172 28.48 -4.68 -21.76
C TYR A 172 28.88 -4.73 -20.28
N TYR A 173 30.18 -4.85 -20.03
CA TYR A 173 30.84 -4.66 -18.73
C TYR A 173 32.19 -3.97 -18.97
N GLY A 174 32.43 -2.81 -18.34
CA GLY A 174 33.68 -2.07 -18.49
C GLY A 174 33.58 -0.62 -18.04
N ASP A 175 34.52 0.22 -18.47
CA ASP A 175 34.49 1.65 -18.14
C ASP A 175 33.17 2.30 -18.59
N PRO A 176 32.64 3.31 -17.86
CA PRO A 176 31.46 4.05 -18.29
C PRO A 176 31.70 4.72 -19.64
N LEU A 177 30.79 4.50 -20.58
CA LEU A 177 30.82 5.09 -21.92
C LEU A 177 29.48 5.78 -22.20
N GLU A 178 29.51 6.78 -23.08
CA GLU A 178 28.30 7.31 -23.69
C GLU A 178 27.82 6.37 -24.81
N TRP A 179 26.58 5.92 -24.70
CA TRP A 179 25.96 4.97 -25.62
C TRP A 179 24.99 5.64 -26.56
N THR A 180 24.89 5.11 -27.78
CA THR A 180 23.77 5.37 -28.69
C THR A 180 23.01 4.06 -28.89
N ILE A 181 21.69 4.12 -29.10
CA ILE A 181 20.86 2.92 -29.29
C ILE A 181 21.37 2.07 -30.46
N GLU A 182 21.78 2.69 -31.56
CA GLU A 182 22.36 1.99 -32.71
C GLU A 182 23.62 1.17 -32.36
N LYS A 183 24.48 1.68 -31.46
CA LYS A 183 25.65 0.95 -30.99
C LYS A 183 25.27 -0.22 -30.07
N LEU A 184 24.23 -0.05 -29.26
CA LEU A 184 23.74 -1.09 -28.35
C LEU A 184 23.05 -2.23 -29.09
N ASP A 185 22.25 -1.92 -30.12
CA ASP A 185 21.59 -2.93 -30.96
C ASP A 185 22.59 -3.88 -31.64
N GLN A 186 23.81 -3.40 -31.92
CA GLN A 186 24.88 -4.19 -32.54
C GLN A 186 25.70 -5.03 -31.55
N ARG A 187 25.51 -4.87 -30.23
CA ARG A 187 26.27 -5.61 -29.22
C ARG A 187 25.71 -7.04 -29.04
N PRO A 188 26.58 -8.07 -29.03
CA PRO A 188 26.16 -9.41 -28.65
C PRO A 188 25.86 -9.46 -27.15
N SER A 189 24.98 -10.39 -26.75
CA SER A 189 24.78 -10.73 -25.35
C SER A 189 26.06 -11.34 -24.76
N LEU A 190 26.43 -10.89 -23.56
CA LEU A 190 27.48 -11.45 -22.70
C LEU A 190 26.92 -12.51 -21.74
N GLY A 191 25.60 -12.53 -21.53
CA GLY A 191 24.93 -13.48 -20.66
C GLY A 191 23.50 -13.06 -20.34
N VAL A 192 22.66 -14.04 -20.03
CA VAL A 192 21.28 -13.83 -19.58
C VAL A 192 21.26 -13.68 -18.06
N GLN A 193 20.54 -12.68 -17.56
CA GLN A 193 20.42 -12.36 -16.14
C GLN A 193 19.10 -12.84 -15.55
N LEU A 194 18.01 -12.70 -16.29
CA LEU A 194 16.66 -13.12 -15.92
C LEU A 194 15.89 -13.54 -17.19
N ILE A 195 14.97 -14.49 -17.07
CA ILE A 195 14.12 -15.02 -18.15
C ILE A 195 12.68 -14.99 -17.66
N GLY A 196 11.77 -14.47 -18.48
CA GLY A 196 10.32 -14.54 -18.28
C GLY A 196 9.74 -15.83 -18.88
N PRO A 197 8.63 -16.38 -18.33
CA PRO A 197 7.99 -15.97 -17.06
C PRO A 197 8.88 -16.28 -15.85
N ILE A 198 8.74 -15.48 -14.79
CA ILE A 198 9.47 -15.69 -13.54
C ILE A 198 8.81 -16.82 -12.74
N GLU A 199 9.36 -18.03 -12.85
CA GLU A 199 8.83 -19.22 -12.17
C GLU A 199 9.89 -19.91 -11.30
N VAL A 200 9.46 -20.46 -10.16
CA VAL A 200 10.33 -21.32 -9.34
C VAL A 200 10.71 -22.54 -10.15
N GLY A 201 12.02 -22.75 -10.32
CA GLY A 201 12.54 -23.83 -11.14
C GLY A 201 13.26 -23.36 -12.41
N THR A 202 12.99 -22.14 -12.88
CA THR A 202 13.60 -21.59 -14.10
C THR A 202 15.12 -21.50 -13.96
N GLU A 203 15.83 -22.09 -14.92
CA GLU A 203 17.29 -22.08 -14.98
C GLU A 203 17.77 -20.90 -15.83
N ILE A 204 18.70 -20.11 -15.28
CA ILE A 204 19.26 -18.92 -15.92
C ILE A 204 20.79 -19.07 -15.90
N GLY A 205 21.36 -19.54 -17.02
CA GLY A 205 22.78 -19.85 -17.09
C GLY A 205 23.19 -20.93 -16.08
N ASN A 206 23.95 -20.54 -15.04
CA ASN A 206 24.36 -21.42 -13.94
C ASN A 206 23.59 -21.17 -12.63
N GLN A 207 22.50 -20.40 -12.70
CA GLN A 207 21.62 -20.07 -11.59
C GLN A 207 20.25 -20.68 -11.79
N LYS A 208 19.47 -20.75 -10.72
CA LYS A 208 18.10 -21.25 -10.71
C LYS A 208 17.24 -20.40 -9.79
N ILE A 209 16.04 -20.06 -10.22
CA ILE A 209 15.05 -19.42 -9.35
C ILE A 209 14.58 -20.47 -8.33
N VAL A 210 14.89 -20.26 -7.05
CA VAL A 210 14.56 -21.21 -5.97
C VAL A 210 13.40 -20.73 -5.11
N ALA A 211 13.12 -19.43 -5.13
CA ALA A 211 11.94 -18.86 -4.50
C ALA A 211 11.50 -17.62 -5.28
N ILE A 212 10.19 -17.46 -5.37
CA ILE A 212 9.51 -16.20 -5.68
C ILE A 212 8.72 -15.85 -4.42
N ASP A 213 8.41 -14.57 -4.23
CA ASP A 213 7.66 -14.10 -3.07
C ASP A 213 8.31 -14.36 -1.70
N ALA A 214 9.64 -14.46 -1.65
CA ALA A 214 10.35 -14.57 -0.39
C ALA A 214 10.28 -13.25 0.41
N GLU A 215 10.42 -13.37 1.73
CA GLU A 215 10.68 -12.24 2.62
C GLU A 215 12.17 -12.15 2.89
N LEU A 216 12.72 -10.94 2.81
CA LEU A 216 14.12 -10.69 3.09
C LEU A 216 14.24 -9.47 4.00
N SER A 217 14.75 -9.69 5.21
CA SER A 217 15.16 -8.60 6.10
C SER A 217 16.66 -8.35 5.98
N ILE A 218 17.04 -7.11 5.69
CA ILE A 218 18.42 -6.60 5.66
C ILE A 218 18.52 -5.30 6.45
N ASP A 219 19.73 -4.74 6.59
CA ASP A 219 19.99 -3.49 7.30
C ASP A 219 19.11 -2.32 6.82
N TYR A 220 18.80 -2.25 5.52
CA TYR A 220 17.90 -1.22 4.97
C TYR A 220 16.43 -1.40 5.38
N GLY A 221 15.95 -2.64 5.54
CA GLY A 221 14.55 -2.92 5.85
C GLY A 221 14.12 -4.34 5.47
N THR A 222 12.82 -4.60 5.60
CA THR A 222 12.19 -5.86 5.22
C THR A 222 11.50 -5.72 3.87
N PHE A 223 11.93 -6.55 2.92
CA PHE A 223 11.33 -6.67 1.60
C PHE A 223 10.41 -7.87 1.54
N SER A 224 9.30 -7.71 0.83
CA SER A 224 8.48 -8.81 0.32
C SER A 224 8.57 -8.90 -1.19
N ASN A 225 8.06 -9.98 -1.78
CA ASN A 225 8.12 -10.23 -3.23
C ASN A 225 9.54 -10.40 -3.74
N VAL A 226 10.41 -10.98 -2.91
CA VAL A 226 11.82 -11.18 -3.24
C VAL A 226 11.96 -12.43 -4.09
N ILE A 227 12.63 -12.30 -5.23
CA ILE A 227 13.04 -13.45 -6.05
C ILE A 227 14.44 -13.85 -5.62
N VAL A 228 14.60 -15.14 -5.34
CA VAL A 228 15.87 -15.73 -4.93
C VAL A 228 16.41 -16.58 -6.05
N LEU A 229 17.54 -16.16 -6.60
CA LEU A 229 18.34 -16.98 -7.52
C LEU A 229 19.43 -17.68 -6.71
N GLU A 230 19.57 -18.98 -6.89
CA GLU A 230 20.67 -19.77 -6.34
C GLU A 230 21.59 -20.23 -7.47
N GLY A 231 22.89 -19.93 -7.34
CA GLY A 231 23.92 -20.22 -8.33
C GLY A 231 24.98 -21.20 -7.84
N GLY A 232 25.89 -21.57 -8.74
CA GLY A 232 27.06 -22.37 -8.41
C GLY A 232 27.94 -21.73 -7.31
N ALA A 233 28.60 -22.58 -6.51
CA ALA A 233 29.34 -22.19 -5.30
C ALA A 233 28.49 -21.68 -4.13
N ASP A 234 27.23 -22.13 -4.05
CA ASP A 234 26.27 -21.76 -3.00
C ASP A 234 26.05 -20.23 -2.94
N SER A 235 26.04 -19.56 -4.10
CA SER A 235 25.74 -18.13 -4.20
C SER A 235 24.24 -17.88 -4.26
N ARG A 236 23.75 -16.82 -3.62
CA ARG A 236 22.36 -16.38 -3.72
C ARG A 236 22.28 -14.92 -4.09
N THR A 237 21.39 -14.57 -5.01
CA THR A 237 21.08 -13.19 -5.38
C THR A 237 19.61 -12.93 -5.14
N TYR A 238 19.31 -11.81 -4.52
CA TYR A 238 17.97 -11.43 -4.10
C TYR A 238 17.53 -10.21 -4.92
N TYR A 239 16.53 -10.39 -5.77
CA TYR A 239 15.93 -9.32 -6.57
C TYR A 239 14.61 -8.88 -5.95
N VAL A 240 14.36 -7.58 -5.97
CA VAL A 240 13.10 -6.97 -5.55
C VAL A 240 12.61 -6.06 -6.68
N PRO A 241 11.36 -6.22 -7.14
CA PRO A 241 10.75 -5.32 -8.12
C PRO A 241 10.90 -3.84 -7.74
N ASN A 242 11.34 -3.02 -8.69
CA ASN A 242 11.67 -1.59 -8.62
C ASN A 242 12.87 -1.22 -7.74
N TYR A 243 13.52 -2.19 -7.11
CA TYR A 243 14.76 -1.99 -6.34
C TYR A 243 15.96 -2.71 -6.98
N GLY A 244 15.72 -3.64 -7.90
CA GLY A 244 16.76 -4.47 -8.50
C GLY A 244 17.36 -5.43 -7.49
N ILE A 245 18.68 -5.62 -7.54
CA ILE A 245 19.38 -6.47 -6.58
C ILE A 245 19.43 -5.76 -5.23
N VAL A 246 18.96 -6.42 -4.15
CA VAL A 246 19.02 -5.87 -2.79
C VAL A 246 20.04 -6.58 -1.90
N LYS A 247 20.44 -7.81 -2.27
CA LYS A 247 21.43 -8.59 -1.54
C LYS A 247 22.09 -9.63 -2.44
N GLY A 248 23.36 -9.92 -2.17
CA GLY A 248 24.09 -11.06 -2.74
C GLY A 248 24.90 -11.78 -1.67
N ASP A 249 24.68 -13.09 -1.54
CA ASP A 249 25.44 -13.97 -0.65
C ASP A 249 26.33 -14.89 -1.50
N THR A 250 27.58 -15.10 -1.09
CA THR A 250 28.45 -16.10 -1.74
C THR A 250 29.25 -16.82 -0.66
N ARG A 251 29.19 -18.16 -0.64
CA ARG A 251 29.82 -18.93 0.42
C ARG A 251 31.33 -18.67 0.48
N GLY A 252 31.78 -18.19 1.64
CA GLY A 252 33.20 -17.90 1.89
C GLY A 252 33.70 -16.55 1.39
N ILE A 253 32.80 -15.70 0.87
CA ILE A 253 33.06 -14.30 0.52
C ILE A 253 32.07 -13.44 1.30
N GLU A 254 32.49 -12.24 1.74
CA GLU A 254 31.55 -11.29 2.31
C GLU A 254 30.49 -10.93 1.26
N GLY A 255 29.22 -11.15 1.60
CA GLY A 255 28.11 -10.73 0.76
C GLY A 255 28.03 -9.22 0.65
N TYR A 256 27.08 -8.74 -0.14
CA TYR A 256 26.70 -7.34 -0.18
C TYR A 256 25.22 -7.20 0.11
N GLU A 257 24.84 -6.14 0.82
CA GLU A 257 23.45 -5.82 1.14
C GLU A 257 23.17 -4.34 0.93
N LEU A 258 21.98 -4.04 0.44
CA LEU A 258 21.50 -2.67 0.29
C LEU A 258 21.36 -2.03 1.68
N VAL A 259 21.93 -0.84 1.84
CA VAL A 259 21.89 -0.07 3.09
C VAL A 259 21.21 1.29 2.94
N SER A 260 21.17 1.83 1.73
CA SER A 260 20.35 2.99 1.38
C SER A 260 20.04 2.97 -0.11
N ILE A 261 18.90 3.53 -0.48
CA ILE A 261 18.55 3.78 -1.88
C ILE A 261 17.94 5.18 -1.93
N SER A 262 18.37 5.95 -2.90
CA SER A 262 17.78 7.24 -3.23
C SER A 262 17.30 7.18 -4.66
N PHE A 263 16.00 7.34 -4.87
CA PHE A 263 15.42 7.49 -6.20
C PHE A 263 15.82 8.86 -6.74
N GLY A 264 16.99 8.88 -7.35
CA GLY A 264 17.57 10.08 -7.89
C GLY A 264 16.94 10.39 -9.23
N ASN A 265 15.91 11.23 -9.26
CA ASN A 265 15.96 12.22 -10.33
C ASN A 265 17.14 13.11 -9.97
N LYS A 266 18.34 12.78 -10.48
CA LYS A 266 19.46 13.72 -10.55
C LYS A 266 19.05 14.78 -11.58
N VAL A 267 18.03 15.55 -11.23
CA VAL A 267 17.86 16.89 -11.74
C VAL A 267 19.13 17.57 -11.26
N THR A 268 20.15 17.63 -12.13
CA THR A 268 21.15 18.68 -11.98
C THR A 268 20.33 19.93 -11.76
N GLU A 269 20.49 20.62 -10.63
CA GLU A 269 19.90 21.94 -10.36
C GLU A 269 20.48 22.99 -11.34
N ASN A 270 20.55 22.67 -12.64
CA ASN A 270 20.36 23.66 -13.65
C ASN A 270 18.92 24.14 -13.45
N GLU A 271 18.74 25.44 -13.22
CA GLU A 271 17.47 26.16 -13.07
C GLU A 271 16.49 25.99 -14.26
N SER A 272 16.66 24.99 -15.13
CA SER A 272 15.96 24.81 -16.38
C SER A 272 15.13 23.53 -16.52
N ASP A 273 15.19 22.57 -15.58
CA ASP A 273 14.37 21.34 -15.66
C ASP A 273 13.41 21.18 -14.47
N TYR A 274 12.48 22.12 -14.37
CA TYR A 274 11.41 22.11 -13.37
C TYR A 274 10.40 20.98 -13.60
N THR A 275 10.22 20.55 -14.85
CA THR A 275 9.37 19.41 -15.20
C THR A 275 9.84 18.15 -14.48
N SER A 276 11.12 17.77 -14.60
CA SER A 276 11.65 16.58 -13.91
C SER A 276 11.57 16.69 -12.39
N LEU A 277 11.73 17.89 -11.84
CA LEU A 277 11.57 18.13 -10.40
C LEU A 277 10.12 17.90 -9.95
N LEU A 278 9.15 18.45 -10.68
CA LEU A 278 7.72 18.27 -10.42
C LEU A 278 7.31 16.80 -10.50
N LYS A 279 7.73 16.10 -11.57
CA LYS A 279 7.49 14.67 -11.75
C LYS A 279 8.00 13.88 -10.54
N SER A 280 9.22 14.18 -10.08
CA SER A 280 9.85 13.44 -8.98
C SER A 280 9.09 13.55 -7.66
N TYR A 281 8.55 14.72 -7.32
CA TYR A 281 7.93 14.94 -6.02
C TYR A 281 6.46 14.58 -5.98
N PHE A 282 5.75 14.79 -7.08
CA PHE A 282 4.30 14.84 -7.05
C PHE A 282 3.63 13.54 -7.48
N PHE A 283 4.27 12.81 -8.38
CA PHE A 283 3.73 11.58 -8.91
C PHE A 283 4.69 10.43 -8.60
N PRO A 284 4.18 9.30 -8.11
CA PRO A 284 4.96 8.08 -8.08
C PRO A 284 5.25 7.56 -9.51
N PRO A 285 6.19 6.62 -9.66
CA PRO A 285 6.46 5.90 -10.90
C PRO A 285 5.22 5.36 -11.60
N GLU A 286 5.37 5.07 -12.88
CA GLU A 286 4.29 4.50 -13.68
C GLU A 286 3.76 3.19 -13.10
N ASN A 287 2.44 3.05 -13.16
CA ASN A 287 1.71 1.91 -12.66
C ASN A 287 2.11 1.63 -11.22
N SER A 288 1.89 2.57 -10.32
CA SER A 288 2.07 2.36 -8.88
C SER A 288 0.74 2.40 -8.12
N ASP A 289 0.60 1.54 -7.12
CA ASP A 289 -0.42 1.63 -6.08
C ASP A 289 0.20 2.21 -4.80
N ALA A 290 -0.45 3.23 -4.23
CA ALA A 290 -0.17 3.78 -2.92
C ALA A 290 -1.37 3.54 -2.00
N PHE A 291 -1.12 2.95 -0.85
CA PHE A 291 -2.14 2.69 0.17
C PHE A 291 -1.87 3.56 1.39
N TYR A 292 -2.92 4.21 1.87
CA TYR A 292 -2.88 5.08 3.03
C TYR A 292 -3.84 4.55 4.09
N ILE A 293 -3.39 4.58 5.33
CA ILE A 293 -4.24 4.32 6.50
C ILE A 293 -4.73 5.64 7.11
N GLY A 294 -5.81 5.57 7.89
CA GLY A 294 -6.44 6.74 8.52
C GLY A 294 -7.57 7.32 7.66
N GLY A 295 -7.73 8.64 7.63
CA GLY A 295 -8.77 9.30 6.85
C GLY A 295 -10.16 9.23 7.50
N PHE A 296 -11.20 9.61 6.75
CA PHE A 296 -12.57 9.59 7.27
C PHE A 296 -12.96 8.19 7.73
N GLU A 297 -13.45 8.08 8.98
CA GLU A 297 -13.82 6.81 9.63
C GLU A 297 -12.70 5.75 9.68
N ASN A 298 -11.43 6.16 9.53
CA ASN A 298 -10.27 5.27 9.35
C ASN A 298 -10.37 4.37 8.10
N GLY A 299 -11.20 4.74 7.12
CA GLY A 299 -11.45 3.98 5.90
C GLY A 299 -10.31 4.03 4.88
N GLY A 300 -9.17 4.62 5.20
CA GLY A 300 -7.97 4.68 4.37
C GLY A 300 -8.18 5.32 2.99
N GLU A 301 -7.18 5.18 2.14
CA GLU A 301 -7.24 5.58 0.73
C GLU A 301 -6.33 4.66 -0.09
N LYS A 302 -6.79 4.21 -1.26
CA LYS A 302 -5.95 3.64 -2.31
C LYS A 302 -5.82 4.69 -3.40
N ALA A 303 -4.60 5.02 -3.82
CA ALA A 303 -4.33 5.85 -4.99
C ALA A 303 -3.58 5.03 -6.04
N GLN A 304 -4.09 5.03 -7.27
CA GLN A 304 -3.45 4.37 -8.41
C GLN A 304 -2.97 5.44 -9.37
N THR A 305 -1.70 5.39 -9.77
CA THR A 305 -1.12 6.36 -10.69
C THR A 305 -0.80 5.70 -12.03
N LYS A 306 -1.34 6.28 -13.11
CA LYS A 306 -1.07 5.89 -14.49
C LYS A 306 -0.56 7.08 -15.27
N TRP A 307 0.61 6.93 -15.88
CA TRP A 307 1.12 7.93 -16.80
C TRP A 307 0.48 7.68 -18.16
N ILE A 308 -0.28 8.65 -18.67
CA ILE A 308 -0.87 8.55 -20.01
C ILE A 308 0.23 8.83 -21.04
N ASN A 309 1.08 9.81 -20.75
CA ASN A 309 2.34 10.10 -21.42
C ASN A 309 3.19 11.01 -20.52
N ASP A 310 4.25 11.62 -21.07
CA ASP A 310 5.13 12.54 -20.34
C ASP A 310 4.47 13.82 -19.80
N GLU A 311 3.33 14.21 -20.36
CA GLU A 311 2.62 15.46 -20.02
C GLU A 311 1.36 15.20 -19.17
N PHE A 312 0.79 14.00 -19.22
CA PHE A 312 -0.50 13.70 -18.58
C PHE A 312 -0.40 12.53 -17.63
N VAL A 313 -0.87 12.73 -16.41
CA VAL A 313 -0.93 11.71 -15.35
C VAL A 313 -2.36 11.55 -14.88
N GLN A 314 -2.86 10.32 -14.87
CA GLN A 314 -4.14 9.94 -14.30
C GLN A 314 -3.92 9.37 -12.90
N GLU A 315 -4.70 9.84 -11.94
CA GLU A 315 -4.76 9.28 -10.58
C GLU A 315 -6.19 8.83 -10.27
N ILE A 316 -6.35 7.61 -9.77
CA ILE A 316 -7.63 7.09 -9.30
C ILE A 316 -7.51 6.86 -7.81
N THR A 317 -8.29 7.59 -7.02
CA THR A 317 -8.31 7.46 -5.56
C THR A 317 -9.62 6.84 -5.11
N SER A 318 -9.56 5.80 -4.28
CA SER A 318 -10.74 5.15 -3.67
C SER A 318 -10.59 5.04 -2.16
N ASN A 319 -11.67 5.26 -1.41
CA ASN A 319 -11.68 5.23 0.06
C ASN A 319 -12.78 4.31 0.64
N GLY A 320 -13.21 3.29 -0.11
CA GLY A 320 -14.23 2.34 0.32
C GLY A 320 -15.68 2.87 0.28
N GLY A 321 -15.88 4.14 -0.08
CA GLY A 321 -17.22 4.73 -0.29
C GLY A 321 -17.35 5.56 -1.57
N ALA A 322 -16.26 6.10 -2.09
CA ALA A 322 -16.23 6.81 -3.37
C ALA A 322 -14.92 6.53 -4.10
N THR A 323 -15.00 6.53 -5.44
CA THR A 323 -13.82 6.57 -6.31
C THR A 323 -13.81 7.88 -7.08
N ILE A 324 -12.65 8.54 -7.11
CA ILE A 324 -12.43 9.80 -7.81
C ILE A 324 -11.32 9.60 -8.83
N GLU A 325 -11.60 9.94 -10.08
CA GLU A 325 -10.60 10.06 -11.13
C GLU A 325 -10.11 11.51 -11.20
N ARG A 326 -8.79 11.68 -11.29
CA ARG A 326 -8.13 12.97 -11.57
C ARG A 326 -7.19 12.82 -12.75
N ILE A 327 -7.14 13.83 -13.61
CA ILE A 327 -6.11 13.92 -14.66
C ILE A 327 -5.38 15.24 -14.50
N TYR A 328 -4.06 15.12 -14.42
CA TYR A 328 -3.13 16.21 -14.29
C TYR A 328 -2.40 16.44 -15.60
N LYS A 329 -2.15 17.71 -15.93
CA LYS A 329 -1.25 18.14 -16.99
C LYS A 329 0.01 18.74 -16.38
N ILE A 330 1.16 18.25 -16.81
CA ILE A 330 2.48 18.73 -16.43
C ILE A 330 2.97 19.67 -17.52
N THR A 331 3.29 20.90 -17.13
CA THR A 331 3.89 21.90 -18.02
C THR A 331 5.36 22.10 -17.67
N ASP A 332 6.01 23.08 -18.30
CA ASP A 332 7.43 23.39 -18.07
C ASP A 332 7.76 23.60 -16.58
N ASN A 333 6.83 24.19 -15.81
CA ASN A 333 7.07 24.53 -14.41
C ASN A 333 5.84 24.41 -13.50
N GLN A 334 4.75 23.79 -13.94
CA GLN A 334 3.54 23.63 -13.13
C GLN A 334 2.90 22.25 -13.31
N ILE A 335 2.12 21.86 -12.30
CA ILE A 335 1.16 20.76 -12.39
C ILE A 335 -0.23 21.36 -12.30
N GLU A 336 -1.04 21.08 -13.31
CA GLU A 336 -2.41 21.56 -13.48
C GLU A 336 -3.38 20.39 -13.33
N LEU A 337 -4.39 20.50 -12.47
CA LEU A 337 -5.54 19.60 -12.50
C LEU A 337 -6.46 20.05 -13.63
N ILE A 338 -6.70 19.19 -14.62
CA ILE A 338 -7.53 19.52 -15.79
C ILE A 338 -8.83 18.72 -15.84
N TYR A 339 -8.93 17.66 -15.03
CA TYR A 339 -10.12 16.82 -14.94
C TYR A 339 -10.25 16.25 -13.53
N GLN A 340 -11.48 16.24 -13.00
CA GLN A 340 -11.84 15.54 -11.78
C GLN A 340 -13.29 15.10 -11.85
N GLU A 341 -13.56 13.83 -11.64
CA GLU A 341 -14.92 13.28 -11.62
C GLU A 341 -15.03 12.12 -10.62
N MET A 342 -16.19 11.96 -9.98
CA MET A 342 -16.50 10.72 -9.26
C MET A 342 -16.86 9.66 -10.28
N ILE A 343 -16.23 8.48 -10.18
CA ILE A 343 -16.47 7.36 -11.10
C ILE A 343 -17.02 6.18 -10.31
N ASP A 344 -17.86 5.39 -10.97
CA ASP A 344 -18.40 4.15 -10.41
C ASP A 344 -17.37 3.03 -10.61
N GLY A 345 -16.88 2.47 -9.50
CA GLY A 345 -15.85 1.42 -9.53
C GLY A 345 -14.47 1.94 -9.95
N THR A 346 -13.72 1.12 -10.69
CA THR A 346 -12.34 1.41 -11.13
C THR A 346 -12.22 1.72 -12.61
N THR A 347 -13.32 1.76 -13.36
CA THR A 347 -13.27 1.99 -14.82
C THR A 347 -12.99 3.47 -15.10
N PRO A 348 -11.78 3.84 -15.53
CA PRO A 348 -11.42 5.24 -15.73
C PRO A 348 -12.07 5.79 -17.00
N SER A 349 -12.27 7.10 -17.06
CA SER A 349 -12.69 7.74 -18.29
C SER A 349 -11.68 7.51 -19.42
N SER A 350 -12.17 7.09 -20.59
CA SER A 350 -11.34 6.95 -21.78
C SER A 350 -11.29 8.30 -22.51
N LYS A 351 -10.27 9.11 -22.21
CA LYS A 351 -10.00 10.39 -22.91
C LYS A 351 -8.76 10.28 -23.78
N THR A 352 -8.86 10.76 -25.01
CA THR A 352 -7.73 10.90 -25.94
C THR A 352 -6.86 12.10 -25.57
N ILE A 353 -5.60 12.11 -26.02
CA ILE A 353 -4.67 13.24 -25.80
C ILE A 353 -5.22 14.54 -26.41
N GLU A 354 -5.90 14.45 -27.55
CA GLU A 354 -6.54 15.60 -28.20
C GLU A 354 -7.66 16.19 -27.34
N GLN A 355 -8.45 15.35 -26.67
CA GLN A 355 -9.48 15.79 -25.74
C GLN A 355 -8.87 16.41 -24.47
N LEU A 356 -7.84 15.77 -23.89
CA LEU A 356 -7.17 16.28 -22.69
C LEU A 356 -6.55 17.67 -22.92
N ASN A 357 -5.99 17.91 -24.10
CA ASN A 357 -5.44 19.21 -24.47
C ASN A 357 -6.48 20.33 -24.61
N GLN A 358 -7.76 20.00 -24.73
CA GLN A 358 -8.86 20.97 -24.84
C GLN A 358 -9.52 21.27 -23.49
N LEU A 359 -9.20 20.50 -22.45
CA LEU A 359 -9.78 20.72 -21.12
C LEU A 359 -9.18 21.98 -20.46
N PRO A 360 -10.01 22.78 -19.76
CA PRO A 360 -9.50 23.92 -19.01
C PRO A 360 -8.76 23.49 -17.75
N THR A 361 -7.78 24.28 -17.33
CA THR A 361 -7.16 24.16 -16.02
C THR A 361 -8.21 24.43 -14.93
N LEU A 362 -8.44 23.46 -14.06
CA LEU A 362 -9.32 23.57 -12.89
C LEU A 362 -8.58 24.16 -11.69
N GLU A 363 -7.36 23.69 -11.44
CA GLU A 363 -6.51 24.09 -10.32
C GLU A 363 -5.03 24.02 -10.69
N ILE A 364 -4.23 24.98 -10.22
CA ILE A 364 -2.77 24.85 -10.21
C ILE A 364 -2.39 24.17 -8.91
N VAL A 365 -1.96 22.92 -9.01
CA VAL A 365 -1.70 22.04 -7.88
C VAL A 365 -0.29 22.25 -7.32
N MET A 366 0.66 22.56 -8.21
CA MET A 366 2.06 22.78 -7.85
C MET A 366 2.74 23.73 -8.85
N THR A 367 3.69 24.53 -8.40
CA THR A 367 4.57 25.35 -9.25
C THR A 367 6.01 25.21 -8.77
N ALA A 368 6.93 24.92 -9.69
CA ALA A 368 8.35 24.88 -9.44
C ALA A 368 9.04 26.18 -9.94
N PRO A 369 10.19 26.56 -9.37
CA PRO A 369 10.90 25.93 -8.24
C PRO A 369 10.15 26.07 -6.91
N PHE A 370 10.45 25.19 -5.95
CA PHE A 370 9.92 25.28 -4.59
C PHE A 370 10.83 26.12 -3.71
N LYS A 371 10.33 27.20 -3.13
CA LYS A 371 11.03 27.93 -2.08
C LYS A 371 10.14 28.05 -0.85
N VAL A 372 10.75 27.95 0.32
CA VAL A 372 10.04 28.18 1.58
C VAL A 372 9.43 29.58 1.56
N GLY A 373 8.12 29.66 1.81
CA GLY A 373 7.32 30.87 1.73
C GLY A 373 6.56 31.05 0.41
N ASP A 374 6.82 30.25 -0.62
CA ASP A 374 6.04 30.28 -1.86
C ASP A 374 4.60 29.83 -1.60
N THR A 375 3.64 30.49 -2.25
CA THR A 375 2.21 30.21 -2.12
C THR A 375 1.65 29.64 -3.41
N ILE A 376 0.90 28.53 -3.32
CA ILE A 376 0.24 27.85 -4.42
C ILE A 376 -1.24 27.70 -4.06
N GLY A 377 -2.08 28.58 -4.60
CA GLY A 377 -3.46 28.73 -4.14
C GLY A 377 -3.49 29.11 -2.66
N GLU A 378 -4.07 28.25 -1.83
CA GLU A 378 -4.14 28.43 -0.36
C GLU A 378 -2.98 27.74 0.41
N TRP A 379 -2.08 27.05 -0.30
CA TRP A 379 -0.98 26.32 0.30
C TRP A 379 0.28 27.16 0.35
N THR A 380 1.02 27.08 1.44
CA THR A 380 2.35 27.69 1.61
C THR A 380 3.41 26.61 1.75
N VAL A 381 4.50 26.68 0.99
CA VAL A 381 5.65 25.79 1.17
C VAL A 381 6.35 26.16 2.48
N ILE A 382 6.32 25.29 3.47
CA ILE A 382 6.94 25.55 4.79
C ILE A 382 8.29 24.86 4.95
N ASP A 383 8.54 23.79 4.19
CA ASP A 383 9.84 23.11 4.13
C ASP A 383 10.04 22.44 2.77
N THR A 384 11.30 22.36 2.33
CA THR A 384 11.73 21.66 1.10
C THR A 384 12.71 20.53 1.38
N LYS A 385 13.16 20.40 2.64
CA LYS A 385 14.10 19.39 3.13
C LYS A 385 13.62 18.77 4.43
N GLY A 386 12.30 18.67 4.58
CA GLY A 386 11.69 18.11 5.77
C GLY A 386 11.97 16.61 5.90
N GLU A 387 11.63 16.08 7.07
CA GLU A 387 11.63 14.65 7.35
C GLU A 387 10.23 14.24 7.83
N VAL A 388 9.76 13.06 7.42
CA VAL A 388 8.48 12.52 7.91
C VAL A 388 8.55 11.00 8.03
N GLY A 389 8.08 10.47 9.16
CA GLY A 389 7.84 9.05 9.34
C GLY A 389 6.41 8.69 8.97
N THR A 390 6.23 7.57 8.29
CA THR A 390 4.94 6.90 8.05
C THR A 390 5.04 5.43 8.48
N MET A 391 3.94 4.68 8.39
CA MET A 391 3.97 3.23 8.62
C MET A 391 4.81 2.48 7.58
N TYR A 392 4.86 2.99 6.35
CA TYR A 392 5.66 2.40 5.28
C TYR A 392 7.16 2.62 5.49
N ASN A 393 7.58 3.88 5.63
CA ASN A 393 9.00 4.22 5.78
C ASN A 393 9.19 5.60 6.42
N SER A 394 10.44 5.94 6.75
CA SER A 394 10.87 7.30 7.04
C SER A 394 11.44 7.94 5.78
N PHE A 395 11.01 9.16 5.49
CA PHE A 395 11.43 9.93 4.32
C PHE A 395 12.24 11.15 4.74
N SER A 396 13.30 11.44 3.99
CA SER A 396 14.06 12.69 4.03
C SER A 396 13.85 13.48 2.73
N ASP A 397 14.28 14.75 2.71
CA ASP A 397 14.10 15.67 1.58
C ASP A 397 12.63 15.87 1.17
N VAL A 398 11.74 15.91 2.16
CA VAL A 398 10.29 16.00 2.01
C VAL A 398 9.87 17.46 1.76
N LEU A 399 9.05 17.66 0.73
CA LEU A 399 8.37 18.93 0.48
C LEU A 399 7.10 19.00 1.34
N ILE A 400 7.00 20.03 2.18
CA ILE A 400 5.88 20.20 3.11
C ILE A 400 5.11 21.47 2.75
N LEU A 401 3.82 21.30 2.48
CA LEU A 401 2.88 22.37 2.21
C LEU A 401 1.90 22.52 3.38
N GLU A 402 1.66 23.74 3.83
CA GLU A 402 0.71 24.06 4.89
C GLU A 402 -0.40 24.99 4.37
N ASN A 403 -1.65 24.64 4.66
CA ASN A 403 -2.79 25.56 4.58
C ASN A 403 -3.27 25.78 6.02
N LYS A 404 -3.21 27.03 6.49
CA LYS A 404 -3.52 27.40 7.87
C LYS A 404 -4.53 28.54 7.91
N ASN A 405 -5.59 28.34 8.68
CA ASN A 405 -6.56 29.37 9.04
C ASN A 405 -6.73 29.44 10.57
N GLU A 406 -7.67 30.26 11.05
CA GLU A 406 -7.90 30.46 12.49
C GLU A 406 -8.31 29.15 13.20
N ASP A 407 -9.08 28.30 12.51
CA ASP A 407 -9.71 27.13 13.11
C ASP A 407 -8.98 25.82 12.81
N SER A 408 -8.06 25.79 11.83
CA SER A 408 -7.43 24.56 11.37
C SER A 408 -6.06 24.78 10.73
N VAL A 409 -5.25 23.73 10.79
CA VAL A 409 -4.00 23.60 10.04
C VAL A 409 -4.02 22.28 9.27
N THR A 410 -3.82 22.34 7.96
CA THR A 410 -3.65 21.16 7.11
C THR A 410 -2.25 21.13 6.53
N ARG A 411 -1.58 19.99 6.58
CA ARG A 411 -0.24 19.78 6.00
C ARG A 411 -0.23 18.62 5.04
N LYS A 412 0.36 18.82 3.87
CA LYS A 412 0.65 17.77 2.88
C LYS A 412 2.15 17.55 2.80
N TYR A 413 2.55 16.28 2.78
CA TYR A 413 3.95 15.87 2.73
C TYR A 413 4.18 15.09 1.44
N TYR A 414 5.15 15.54 0.64
CA TYR A 414 5.51 14.94 -0.64
C TYR A 414 6.97 14.46 -0.61
N ALA A 415 7.19 13.20 -0.96
CA ALA A 415 8.52 12.61 -1.03
C ALA A 415 8.88 12.21 -2.46
N LYS A 416 10.15 12.41 -2.83
CA LYS A 416 10.65 12.09 -4.17
C LYS A 416 10.46 10.60 -4.49
N GLY A 417 9.84 10.30 -5.64
CA GLY A 417 9.55 8.95 -6.11
C GLY A 417 8.29 8.33 -5.52
N TYR A 418 7.60 9.02 -4.60
CA TYR A 418 6.42 8.46 -3.91
C TYR A 418 5.17 9.33 -4.06
N GLY A 419 5.31 10.60 -4.45
CA GLY A 419 4.18 11.53 -4.43
C GLY A 419 3.83 11.94 -2.99
N LYS A 420 2.53 12.08 -2.72
CA LYS A 420 2.00 12.36 -1.37
C LYS A 420 2.30 11.17 -0.46
N VAL A 421 2.95 11.39 0.68
CA VAL A 421 3.21 10.32 1.66
C VAL A 421 2.41 10.49 2.95
N LYS A 422 1.92 11.70 3.21
CA LYS A 422 1.14 12.01 4.42
C LYS A 422 0.22 13.22 4.23
N LEU A 423 -0.93 13.19 4.87
CA LEU A 423 -1.83 14.32 5.08
C LEU A 423 -2.10 14.45 6.58
N GLU A 424 -1.83 15.62 7.16
CA GLU A 424 -2.18 15.93 8.54
C GLU A 424 -3.21 17.05 8.59
N PHE A 425 -4.23 16.89 9.42
CA PHE A 425 -5.26 17.85 9.73
C PHE A 425 -5.32 18.05 11.24
N GLU A 426 -5.20 19.31 11.67
CA GLU A 426 -5.29 19.73 13.06
C GLU A 426 -6.39 20.78 13.19
N PHE A 427 -7.25 20.66 14.19
CA PHE A 427 -8.29 21.66 14.48
C PHE A 427 -7.94 22.43 15.76
N TYR A 428 -8.26 23.71 15.79
CA TYR A 428 -8.08 24.55 16.96
C TYR A 428 -9.14 24.22 17.99
N ASN A 429 -8.72 23.76 19.17
CA ASN A 429 -9.60 23.50 20.29
C ASN A 429 -9.62 24.75 21.19
N GLU A 430 -10.76 25.46 21.20
CA GLU A 430 -10.94 26.67 22.01
C GLU A 430 -10.78 26.43 23.52
N GLU A 431 -11.11 25.23 24.01
CA GLU A 431 -11.02 24.90 25.45
C GLU A 431 -9.57 24.74 25.89
N THR A 432 -8.71 24.16 25.04
CA THR A 432 -7.29 23.93 25.33
C THR A 432 -6.40 25.06 24.83
N GLY A 433 -6.88 25.85 23.87
CA GLY A 433 -6.11 26.90 23.19
C GLY A 433 -5.00 26.33 22.30
N GLN A 434 -5.12 25.09 21.86
CA GLN A 434 -4.12 24.35 21.09
C GLN A 434 -4.75 23.70 19.86
N TYR A 435 -3.93 23.45 18.84
CA TYR A 435 -4.33 22.62 17.71
C TYR A 435 -4.21 21.14 18.10
N GLU A 436 -5.25 20.37 17.82
CA GLU A 436 -5.35 18.94 18.11
C GLU A 436 -5.45 18.16 16.80
N LYS A 437 -4.72 17.03 16.72
CA LYS A 437 -4.75 16.16 15.54
C LYS A 437 -6.12 15.56 15.35
N SER A 438 -6.54 15.46 14.10
CA SER A 438 -7.80 14.84 13.71
C SER A 438 -7.64 13.39 13.25
N ASP A 439 -8.73 12.64 13.32
CA ASP A 439 -8.82 11.29 12.76
C ASP A 439 -8.77 11.28 11.22
N PHE A 440 -8.92 12.45 10.57
CA PHE A 440 -8.78 12.60 9.11
C PHE A 440 -7.34 12.48 8.58
N ASN A 441 -6.34 12.33 9.46
CA ASN A 441 -4.95 12.17 9.04
C ASN A 441 -4.79 10.91 8.20
N THR A 442 -4.02 11.00 7.12
CA THR A 442 -3.62 9.82 6.35
C THR A 442 -2.11 9.70 6.28
N GLU A 443 -1.60 8.48 6.29
CA GLU A 443 -0.18 8.20 6.10
C GLU A 443 0.03 6.95 5.26
N LEU A 444 1.05 7.01 4.41
CA LEU A 444 1.41 5.92 3.50
C LEU A 444 1.78 4.67 4.31
N SER A 445 1.07 3.58 4.07
CA SER A 445 1.27 2.28 4.70
C SER A 445 1.92 1.27 3.76
N SER A 446 1.68 1.38 2.46
CA SER A 446 2.37 0.58 1.44
C SER A 446 2.43 1.29 0.10
N PHE A 447 3.43 0.91 -0.67
CA PHE A 447 3.74 1.47 -1.96
C PHE A 447 4.42 0.41 -2.83
N GLY A 448 3.98 0.30 -4.08
CA GLY A 448 4.54 -0.65 -5.03
C GLY A 448 3.93 -0.50 -6.42
N PRO A 449 4.33 -1.35 -7.39
CA PRO A 449 3.66 -1.36 -8.69
C PRO A 449 2.17 -1.70 -8.52
N ILE A 450 1.31 -1.22 -9.45
CA ILE A 450 -0.08 -1.64 -9.59
C ILE A 450 -0.02 -3.15 -9.68
N MET A 451 -0.48 -3.82 -8.63
CA MET A 451 -0.64 -5.25 -8.63
C MET A 451 -1.83 -5.54 -9.55
N LYS A 452 -1.56 -5.66 -10.86
CA LYS A 452 -2.55 -6.13 -11.85
C LYS A 452 -3.04 -7.54 -11.50
N GLU A 453 -2.28 -8.25 -10.67
CA GLU A 453 -2.62 -9.54 -10.09
C GLU A 453 -2.86 -9.40 -8.58
N LEU A 454 -4.10 -9.16 -8.18
CA LEU A 454 -4.65 -9.60 -6.89
C LEU A 454 -6.18 -9.40 -6.77
N GLU A 455 -6.84 -8.91 -7.81
CA GLU A 455 -8.32 -8.93 -7.92
C GLU A 455 -8.92 -10.34 -8.04
N GLY A 456 -8.16 -11.42 -7.82
CA GLY A 456 -8.67 -12.79 -7.87
C GLY A 456 -8.02 -13.80 -6.91
N ASN A 457 -6.72 -13.66 -6.60
CA ASN A 457 -6.00 -14.68 -5.83
C ASN A 457 -5.49 -14.14 -4.50
N ILE A 458 -6.35 -14.19 -3.48
CA ILE A 458 -5.90 -13.96 -2.10
C ILE A 458 -4.72 -14.86 -1.79
N VAL A 459 -3.66 -14.29 -1.26
CA VAL A 459 -2.53 -15.06 -0.72
C VAL A 459 -2.39 -14.73 0.75
N PHE A 460 -2.39 -15.76 1.60
CA PHE A 460 -2.03 -15.62 3.00
C PHE A 460 -0.53 -15.88 3.19
N ARG A 461 0.14 -15.01 3.95
CA ARG A 461 1.42 -15.35 4.59
C ARG A 461 1.11 -16.15 5.85
N VAL A 462 1.87 -17.22 6.05
CA VAL A 462 1.67 -18.16 7.15
C VAL A 462 2.81 -18.03 8.15
N PHE A 463 2.47 -17.75 9.40
CA PHE A 463 3.41 -17.63 10.51
C PHE A 463 3.09 -18.66 11.59
N GLU A 464 4.10 -19.05 12.36
CA GLU A 464 3.91 -19.91 13.53
C GLU A 464 4.18 -19.11 14.80
N ALA A 465 3.37 -19.32 15.84
CA ALA A 465 3.53 -18.70 17.15
C ALA A 465 3.27 -19.71 18.27
N ASP A 466 4.01 -19.58 19.37
CA ASP A 466 3.82 -20.40 20.57
C ASP A 466 2.80 -19.79 21.53
N GLN A 467 2.54 -18.49 21.44
CA GLN A 467 1.58 -17.76 22.28
C GLN A 467 0.90 -16.63 21.48
N LEU A 468 -0.39 -16.41 21.75
CA LEU A 468 -1.17 -15.29 21.23
C LEU A 468 -2.07 -14.74 22.34
N ASP A 469 -2.21 -13.42 22.40
CA ASP A 469 -3.12 -12.75 23.32
C ASP A 469 -4.45 -12.48 22.62
N PHE A 470 -5.48 -13.29 22.92
CA PHE A 470 -6.81 -13.13 22.32
C PHE A 470 -7.61 -12.02 23.00
N GLN A 471 -8.41 -11.31 22.20
CA GLN A 471 -9.34 -10.30 22.70
C GLN A 471 -10.72 -10.91 22.94
N SER A 472 -11.53 -10.28 23.81
CA SER A 472 -12.86 -10.80 24.16
C SER A 472 -13.88 -10.78 23.02
N GLY A 473 -13.52 -10.29 21.83
CA GLY A 473 -14.37 -10.19 20.63
C GLY A 473 -13.96 -11.09 19.46
N ASP A 474 -12.96 -11.95 19.63
CA ASP A 474 -12.53 -12.87 18.58
C ASP A 474 -13.56 -14.01 18.41
N ALA A 475 -14.09 -14.26 17.19
CA ALA A 475 -14.87 -15.48 16.98
C ALA A 475 -13.95 -16.69 16.86
N MET A 476 -14.45 -17.80 17.36
CA MET A 476 -13.73 -19.05 17.46
C MET A 476 -14.62 -20.20 17.07
N GLU A 477 -14.09 -21.11 16.26
CA GLU A 477 -14.80 -22.30 15.80
C GLU A 477 -13.89 -23.53 15.88
N ASN A 478 -14.40 -24.64 16.45
CA ASN A 478 -13.63 -25.87 16.54
C ASN A 478 -13.79 -26.69 15.26
N SER A 479 -12.67 -27.25 14.80
CA SER A 479 -12.67 -28.28 13.74
C SER A 479 -13.61 -29.46 14.07
N PRO A 480 -14.09 -30.22 13.06
CA PRO A 480 -15.01 -31.33 13.28
C PRO A 480 -14.51 -32.39 14.27
N LYS A 481 -13.21 -32.72 14.25
CA LYS A 481 -12.61 -33.67 15.23
C LYS A 481 -12.13 -32.99 16.51
N LYS A 482 -12.28 -31.66 16.62
CA LYS A 482 -11.85 -30.84 17.76
C LYS A 482 -10.36 -31.01 18.07
N THR A 483 -9.53 -31.20 17.04
CA THR A 483 -8.07 -31.20 17.20
C THR A 483 -7.45 -29.85 16.87
N LYS A 484 -8.18 -29.02 16.12
CA LYS A 484 -7.84 -27.63 15.83
C LYS A 484 -9.00 -26.69 16.17
N ARG A 485 -8.66 -25.41 16.34
CA ARG A 485 -9.62 -24.31 16.51
C ARG A 485 -9.21 -23.16 15.59
N ALA A 486 -10.14 -22.69 14.77
CA ALA A 486 -9.96 -21.50 13.95
C ALA A 486 -10.46 -20.28 14.69
N ILE A 487 -9.76 -19.16 14.58
CA ILE A 487 -9.97 -17.94 15.34
C ILE A 487 -9.81 -16.76 14.39
N LEU A 488 -10.80 -15.87 14.34
CA LEU A 488 -10.66 -14.58 13.67
C LEU A 488 -10.22 -13.56 14.72
N HIS A 489 -8.91 -13.27 14.72
CA HIS A 489 -8.25 -12.44 15.72
C HIS A 489 -8.06 -11.00 15.22
N GLY A 490 -8.59 -10.01 15.93
CA GLY A 490 -8.48 -8.61 15.50
C GLY A 490 -9.31 -7.62 16.32
N ARG A 491 -9.78 -6.54 15.69
CA ARG A 491 -10.64 -5.53 16.36
C ARG A 491 -12.07 -6.02 16.65
N GLY A 492 -12.38 -7.26 16.30
CA GLY A 492 -13.65 -7.94 16.54
C GLY A 492 -14.51 -8.00 15.28
N ILE A 493 -15.31 -9.05 15.14
CA ILE A 493 -16.14 -9.30 13.93
C ILE A 493 -17.33 -8.36 13.84
N ASP A 494 -17.77 -7.83 14.97
CA ASP A 494 -18.88 -6.88 15.05
C ASP A 494 -18.46 -5.42 14.82
N PHE A 495 -17.17 -5.16 14.55
CA PHE A 495 -16.61 -3.82 14.38
C PHE A 495 -15.76 -3.73 13.11
N GLU A 496 -15.73 -2.54 12.49
CA GLU A 496 -14.79 -2.26 11.41
C GLU A 496 -13.34 -2.46 11.90
N GLY A 497 -12.57 -3.22 11.12
CA GLY A 497 -11.20 -3.56 11.44
C GLY A 497 -10.63 -4.68 10.58
N ILE A 498 -9.31 -4.83 10.69
CA ILE A 498 -8.57 -5.91 10.06
C ILE A 498 -8.40 -7.05 11.07
N ASN A 499 -8.91 -8.22 10.70
CA ASN A 499 -8.75 -9.48 11.41
C ASN A 499 -7.65 -10.33 10.74
N GLN A 500 -7.14 -11.30 11.49
CA GLN A 500 -6.22 -12.33 11.03
C GLN A 500 -6.88 -13.69 11.29
N LEU A 501 -6.72 -14.64 10.38
CA LEU A 501 -7.15 -16.01 10.62
C LEU A 501 -6.04 -16.75 11.37
N VAL A 502 -6.37 -17.29 12.53
CA VAL A 502 -5.44 -18.06 13.37
C VAL A 502 -5.98 -19.47 13.54
N ILE A 503 -5.14 -20.48 13.30
CA ILE A 503 -5.43 -21.88 13.55
C ILE A 503 -4.62 -22.34 14.76
N GLU A 504 -5.30 -22.62 15.86
CA GLU A 504 -4.70 -23.23 17.04
C GLU A 504 -4.77 -24.76 16.93
N ASN A 505 -3.63 -25.40 17.14
CA ASN A 505 -3.56 -26.84 17.32
C ASN A 505 -3.77 -27.18 18.80
N LEU A 506 -4.93 -27.77 19.12
CA LEU A 506 -5.35 -28.05 20.50
C LEU A 506 -4.54 -29.19 21.16
N GLN A 507 -3.75 -29.94 20.38
CA GLN A 507 -2.91 -31.00 20.93
C GLN A 507 -1.60 -30.47 21.52
N ASN A 508 -1.01 -29.47 20.90
CA ASN A 508 0.30 -28.92 21.29
C ASN A 508 0.27 -27.44 21.71
N GLY A 509 -0.87 -26.76 21.53
CA GLY A 509 -1.06 -25.35 21.88
C GLY A 509 -0.38 -24.37 20.94
N LYS A 510 0.06 -24.80 19.76
CA LYS A 510 0.70 -23.93 18.76
C LYS A 510 -0.31 -23.23 17.88
N TYR A 511 0.06 -22.06 17.37
CA TYR A 511 -0.75 -21.22 16.51
C TYR A 511 -0.12 -21.07 15.14
N THR A 512 -0.92 -21.28 14.09
CA THR A 512 -0.60 -20.94 12.71
C THR A 512 -1.42 -19.70 12.34
N ILE A 513 -0.77 -18.61 11.98
CA ILE A 513 -1.39 -17.31 11.69
C ILE A 513 -1.36 -17.07 10.18
N TYR A 514 -2.53 -16.86 9.59
CA TYR A 514 -2.74 -16.49 8.20
C TYR A 514 -2.98 -14.98 8.14
N LYS A 515 -1.97 -14.25 7.68
CA LYS A 515 -2.07 -12.80 7.44
C LYS A 515 -2.19 -12.54 5.95
N TYR A 516 -3.01 -11.57 5.57
CA TYR A 516 -3.13 -11.19 4.18
C TYR A 516 -1.78 -10.68 3.62
N ARG A 517 -1.40 -11.07 2.40
CA ARG A 517 -0.07 -10.78 1.81
C ARG A 517 0.25 -9.28 1.73
N ASN A 518 -0.78 -8.45 1.54
CA ASN A 518 -0.67 -7.00 1.47
C ASN A 518 -1.51 -6.35 2.57
N GLU A 519 -0.94 -6.14 3.75
CA GLU A 519 -1.60 -5.53 4.93
C GLU A 519 -2.11 -4.10 4.68
N ALA A 520 -1.73 -3.50 3.55
CA ALA A 520 -2.16 -2.17 3.15
C ALA A 520 -3.49 -2.17 2.39
N ILE A 521 -3.90 -3.33 1.88
CA ILE A 521 -5.25 -3.52 1.40
C ILE A 521 -6.12 -3.83 2.61
N GLN A 522 -7.28 -3.20 2.68
CA GLN A 522 -8.21 -3.37 3.79
C GLN A 522 -8.92 -4.73 3.78
N PHE A 523 -8.42 -5.74 3.06
CA PHE A 523 -9.04 -7.05 3.05
C PHE A 523 -8.82 -7.75 4.40
N THR A 524 -9.90 -8.30 4.92
CA THR A 524 -9.91 -9.05 6.16
C THR A 524 -10.75 -10.31 6.01
N PRO A 525 -10.34 -11.44 6.61
CA PRO A 525 -11.27 -12.52 6.85
C PRO A 525 -12.43 -12.01 7.72
N LYS A 526 -13.65 -12.24 7.26
CA LYS A 526 -14.90 -11.82 7.90
C LYS A 526 -15.63 -12.99 8.55
N GLU A 527 -15.61 -14.13 7.89
CA GLU A 527 -16.30 -15.34 8.34
C GLU A 527 -15.48 -16.59 7.96
N ILE A 528 -15.66 -17.64 8.75
CA ILE A 528 -15.04 -18.95 8.56
C ILE A 528 -16.05 -20.05 8.86
N GLU A 529 -15.90 -21.18 8.16
CA GLU A 529 -16.67 -22.40 8.41
C GLU A 529 -15.80 -23.62 8.05
N TRP A 530 -15.72 -24.62 8.93
CA TRP A 530 -14.91 -25.80 8.66
C TRP A 530 -15.55 -26.72 7.61
N ILE A 531 -14.79 -27.06 6.57
CA ILE A 531 -15.18 -28.09 5.59
C ILE A 531 -14.88 -29.48 6.14
N ASP A 532 -13.65 -29.66 6.61
CA ASP A 532 -13.18 -30.89 7.24
C ASP A 532 -12.05 -30.57 8.25
N GLU A 533 -11.20 -31.53 8.59
CA GLU A 533 -10.15 -31.30 9.59
C GLU A 533 -9.01 -30.40 9.09
N ASN A 534 -8.87 -30.26 7.78
CA ASN A 534 -7.74 -29.63 7.10
C ASN A 534 -8.16 -28.55 6.10
N ARG A 535 -9.46 -28.30 5.95
CA ARG A 535 -9.98 -27.31 5.02
C ARG A 535 -11.06 -26.44 5.65
N LEU A 536 -11.05 -25.17 5.32
CA LEU A 536 -12.03 -24.16 5.74
C LEU A 536 -12.57 -23.42 4.54
N TYR A 537 -13.83 -23.01 4.62
CA TYR A 537 -14.29 -21.86 3.89
C TYR A 537 -13.91 -20.58 4.66
N VAL A 538 -13.45 -19.57 3.92
CA VAL A 538 -13.09 -18.25 4.46
C VAL A 538 -13.70 -17.19 3.56
N ILE A 539 -14.54 -16.32 4.12
CA ILE A 539 -15.02 -15.12 3.43
C ILE A 539 -14.02 -14.00 3.69
N VAL A 540 -13.50 -13.39 2.63
CA VAL A 540 -12.57 -12.26 2.72
C VAL A 540 -13.14 -11.07 1.96
N GLY A 541 -13.26 -9.93 2.65
CA GLY A 541 -13.80 -8.69 2.11
C GLY A 541 -13.19 -7.48 2.79
N TYR A 542 -13.66 -6.27 2.48
CA TYR A 542 -13.14 -5.04 3.08
C TYR A 542 -13.44 -4.97 4.59
N GLY A 543 -12.44 -4.66 5.40
CA GLY A 543 -12.53 -4.58 6.86
C GLY A 543 -13.04 -3.25 7.37
N PHE A 544 -13.01 -2.21 6.54
CA PHE A 544 -13.61 -0.92 6.82
C PHE A 544 -14.63 -0.57 5.73
N GLY A 545 -15.61 0.26 6.06
CA GLY A 545 -16.62 0.74 5.13
C GLY A 545 -18.03 0.34 5.54
N THR A 546 -18.96 1.29 5.38
CA THR A 546 -20.37 1.13 5.78
C THR A 546 -21.23 0.37 4.77
N VAL A 547 -20.69 0.10 3.58
CA VAL A 547 -21.40 -0.53 2.47
C VAL A 547 -21.22 -2.05 2.45
N THR A 548 -19.99 -2.51 2.64
CA THR A 548 -19.60 -3.91 2.43
C THR A 548 -20.21 -4.84 3.50
N MET A 549 -21.03 -5.79 3.07
CA MET A 549 -21.72 -6.77 3.92
C MET A 549 -21.02 -8.13 3.95
N GLY A 550 -20.10 -8.39 3.04
CA GLY A 550 -19.44 -9.68 2.87
C GLY A 550 -18.12 -9.57 2.11
N GLY A 551 -17.86 -10.54 1.24
CA GLY A 551 -16.71 -10.53 0.35
C GLY A 551 -16.66 -11.76 -0.57
N GLN A 552 -15.46 -12.12 -0.99
CA GLN A 552 -15.20 -13.29 -1.82
C GLN A 552 -15.06 -14.55 -0.94
N LEU A 553 -15.58 -15.69 -1.40
CA LEU A 553 -15.50 -16.97 -0.66
C LEU A 553 -14.35 -17.82 -1.19
N TYR A 554 -13.49 -18.28 -0.28
CA TYR A 554 -12.34 -19.12 -0.59
C TYR A 554 -12.37 -20.45 0.14
N GLU A 555 -11.86 -21.50 -0.49
CA GLU A 555 -11.48 -22.75 0.15
C GLU A 555 -10.00 -22.69 0.51
N LEU A 556 -9.68 -22.71 1.81
CA LEU A 556 -8.33 -22.73 2.36
C LEU A 556 -7.98 -24.13 2.85
N ASN A 557 -6.91 -24.72 2.32
CA ASN A 557 -6.32 -25.96 2.81
C ASN A 557 -5.12 -25.65 3.72
N ILE A 558 -5.27 -25.95 5.01
CA ILE A 558 -4.27 -25.60 6.03
C ILE A 558 -3.12 -26.62 6.12
N THR A 559 -3.12 -27.66 5.29
CA THR A 559 -2.03 -28.66 5.26
C THR A 559 -0.89 -28.21 4.33
N ASN A 560 -1.27 -27.65 3.18
CA ASN A 560 -0.34 -27.17 2.15
C ASN A 560 -0.41 -25.64 1.99
N ASN A 561 -1.24 -24.96 2.78
CA ASN A 561 -1.51 -23.52 2.74
C ASN A 561 -2.06 -23.03 1.39
N SER A 562 -2.66 -23.91 0.58
CA SER A 562 -3.26 -23.52 -0.69
C SER A 562 -4.63 -22.89 -0.48
N ILE A 563 -4.96 -21.89 -1.29
CA ILE A 563 -6.24 -21.21 -1.27
C ILE A 563 -6.76 -21.08 -2.71
N LYS A 564 -8.06 -21.29 -2.89
CA LYS A 564 -8.73 -21.14 -4.19
C LYS A 564 -10.10 -20.46 -4.03
N PRO A 565 -10.50 -19.60 -4.97
CA PRO A 565 -11.85 -19.04 -4.95
C PRO A 565 -12.89 -20.14 -5.17
N VAL A 566 -14.01 -20.07 -4.46
CA VAL A 566 -15.16 -20.97 -4.67
C VAL A 566 -15.97 -20.53 -5.88
N PHE A 567 -16.01 -19.22 -6.15
CA PHE A 567 -16.66 -18.62 -7.31
C PHE A 567 -15.63 -17.85 -8.11
N GLU A 568 -15.44 -18.21 -9.38
CA GLU A 568 -14.44 -17.56 -10.25
C GLU A 568 -14.88 -16.17 -10.76
N ASN A 569 -16.18 -15.88 -10.77
CA ASN A 569 -16.75 -14.73 -11.49
C ASN A 569 -17.78 -13.95 -10.66
N LEU A 570 -17.48 -13.67 -9.39
CA LEU A 570 -18.28 -12.72 -8.61
C LEU A 570 -17.95 -11.29 -9.06
N THR A 571 -18.97 -10.51 -9.38
CA THR A 571 -18.79 -9.09 -9.73
C THR A 571 -18.53 -8.24 -8.48
N GLU A 572 -18.07 -7.00 -8.64
CA GLU A 572 -17.90 -6.05 -7.52
C GLU A 572 -19.21 -5.77 -6.76
N LYS A 573 -20.36 -6.03 -7.39
CA LYS A 573 -21.70 -5.91 -6.81
C LYS A 573 -22.21 -7.16 -6.13
N GLU A 574 -21.40 -8.20 -6.01
CA GLU A 574 -21.79 -9.46 -5.40
C GLU A 574 -20.84 -9.82 -4.26
N GLU A 575 -21.41 -9.97 -3.06
CA GLU A 575 -20.64 -10.31 -1.87
C GLU A 575 -21.24 -11.54 -1.18
N ILE A 576 -20.43 -12.56 -0.94
CA ILE A 576 -20.80 -13.68 -0.06
C ILE A 576 -20.79 -13.16 1.37
N MET A 577 -21.95 -13.21 2.02
CA MET A 577 -22.16 -12.70 3.37
C MET A 577 -21.90 -13.75 4.44
N SER A 578 -22.30 -14.99 4.18
CA SER A 578 -22.17 -16.08 5.15
C SER A 578 -22.07 -17.43 4.46
N VAL A 579 -21.52 -18.41 5.18
CA VAL A 579 -21.44 -19.82 4.77
C VAL A 579 -21.64 -20.71 6.01
N GLU A 580 -22.60 -21.62 5.94
CA GLU A 580 -22.98 -22.46 7.09
C GLU A 580 -23.05 -23.94 6.68
N SER A 581 -22.53 -24.84 7.53
CA SER A 581 -22.63 -26.28 7.30
C SER A 581 -24.06 -26.81 7.50
N ASN A 582 -24.54 -27.60 6.54
CA ASN A 582 -25.83 -28.30 6.65
C ASN A 582 -25.74 -29.62 7.44
N GLY A 583 -24.53 -30.06 7.82
CA GLY A 583 -24.27 -31.31 8.53
C GLY A 583 -24.36 -32.58 7.68
N ASP A 584 -24.72 -32.48 6.40
CA ASP A 584 -24.78 -33.58 5.42
C ASP A 584 -23.61 -33.56 4.42
N GLY A 585 -22.63 -32.68 4.65
CA GLY A 585 -21.49 -32.45 3.75
C GLY A 585 -21.72 -31.36 2.71
N THR A 586 -22.91 -30.74 2.69
CA THR A 586 -23.18 -29.53 1.91
C THR A 586 -23.15 -28.29 2.80
N PHE A 587 -23.03 -27.12 2.17
CA PHE A 587 -22.98 -25.82 2.84
C PHE A 587 -23.94 -24.86 2.16
N THR A 588 -24.65 -24.09 2.97
CA THR A 588 -25.53 -23.03 2.50
C THR A 588 -24.79 -21.71 2.57
N TYR A 589 -24.77 -20.95 1.47
CA TYR A 589 -24.20 -19.60 1.45
C TYR A 589 -25.28 -18.55 1.20
N LYS A 590 -25.08 -17.36 1.75
CA LYS A 590 -25.87 -16.17 1.42
C LYS A 590 -25.01 -15.19 0.64
N LYS A 591 -25.56 -14.64 -0.43
CA LYS A 591 -24.91 -13.65 -1.31
C LYS A 591 -25.75 -12.39 -1.35
N HIS A 592 -25.16 -11.24 -1.04
CA HIS A 592 -25.76 -9.95 -1.31
C HIS A 592 -25.48 -9.55 -2.77
N VAL A 593 -26.49 -9.04 -3.46
CA VAL A 593 -26.37 -8.49 -4.82
C VAL A 593 -26.84 -7.04 -4.79
N TYR A 594 -25.95 -6.11 -5.08
CA TYR A 594 -26.29 -4.70 -5.20
C TYR A 594 -26.95 -4.42 -6.55
N GLU A 595 -28.12 -3.77 -6.53
CA GLU A 595 -28.92 -3.47 -7.72
C GLU A 595 -28.54 -2.13 -8.37
N ASP A 596 -27.93 -1.22 -7.60
CA ASP A 596 -27.50 0.10 -8.07
C ASP A 596 -25.99 0.31 -7.92
N ASP A 597 -25.44 1.33 -8.59
CA ASP A 597 -24.01 1.68 -8.53
C ASP A 597 -23.64 2.44 -7.25
N ASN A 598 -24.65 2.93 -6.51
CA ASN A 598 -24.45 3.60 -5.22
C ASN A 598 -24.39 2.61 -4.04
N TYR A 599 -24.49 1.31 -4.33
CA TYR A 599 -24.56 0.22 -3.37
C TYR A 599 -25.63 0.44 -2.28
N SER A 600 -26.72 1.13 -2.61
CA SER A 600 -27.75 1.59 -1.67
C SER A 600 -28.99 0.69 -1.65
N VAL A 601 -29.20 -0.07 -2.73
CA VAL A 601 -30.28 -1.03 -2.90
C VAL A 601 -29.67 -2.38 -3.29
N GLY A 602 -30.17 -3.45 -2.69
CA GLY A 602 -29.76 -4.81 -3.00
C GLY A 602 -30.73 -5.85 -2.48
N HIS A 603 -30.49 -7.11 -2.83
CA HIS A 603 -31.21 -8.26 -2.32
C HIS A 603 -30.25 -9.37 -1.89
N VAL A 604 -30.76 -10.32 -1.12
CA VAL A 604 -30.00 -11.51 -0.68
C VAL A 604 -30.47 -12.72 -1.47
N GLU A 605 -29.51 -13.42 -2.06
CA GLU A 605 -29.66 -14.73 -2.69
C GLU A 605 -29.09 -15.81 -1.77
N GLU A 606 -29.65 -17.01 -1.85
CA GLU A 606 -29.17 -18.19 -1.11
C GLU A 606 -28.83 -19.30 -2.10
N GLY A 607 -27.74 -20.00 -1.85
CA GLY A 607 -27.34 -21.15 -2.66
C GLY A 607 -26.67 -22.23 -1.83
N ILE A 608 -26.40 -23.37 -2.48
CA ILE A 608 -25.77 -24.52 -1.85
C ILE A 608 -24.46 -24.80 -2.59
N ILE A 609 -23.39 -25.00 -1.83
CA ILE A 609 -22.11 -25.48 -2.34
C ILE A 609 -21.81 -26.86 -1.76
N THR A 610 -21.12 -27.67 -2.56
CA THR A 610 -20.59 -28.97 -2.15
C THR A 610 -19.06 -28.88 -2.27
N PRO A 611 -18.29 -29.26 -1.24
CA PRO A 611 -16.84 -29.27 -1.32
C PRO A 611 -16.37 -30.12 -2.50
N THR A 612 -15.36 -29.64 -3.20
CA THR A 612 -14.68 -30.46 -4.21
C THR A 612 -13.89 -31.56 -3.49
N ASN A 613 -14.01 -32.80 -3.96
CA ASN A 613 -13.13 -33.87 -3.51
C ASN A 613 -11.80 -33.71 -4.26
N GLU A 614 -10.77 -33.22 -3.59
CA GLU A 614 -9.38 -33.25 -4.08
C GLU A 614 -8.73 -34.62 -3.90
#